data_AF-A0A7Y5Q9X0-F1
#
_entry.id   AF-A0A7Y5Q9X0-F1
#
_cell.length_a   1.000
_cell.length_b   1.000
_cell.length_c   1.000
_cell.angle_alpha   90.00
_cell.angle_beta   90.00
_cell.angle_gamma   90.00
#
_symmetry.space_group_name_H-M   'P 1'
#
loop_
_entity.id
_entity.type
_entity.pdbx_description
1 polymer ?
#
loop_
_entity_poly.entity_id
_entity_poly.type
_entity_poly.pdbx_seq_one_letter_code
_entity_poly.pdbx_strand_id
1 'polypeptide(L)'
;MEIDFQEILRIIGPGTGRDIIWSIFLYIIFFIGLITLFSIPDKNMVPTLLMGGVLLFAIIAKLSLATKPPILERKEFGMMVINIGMFVFPLISAGLVRARKNRTGAPAILTAVLAGTYFFLFWLIEQRI
;
A
#
# COMPACT_ATOMS: atom_id res chain seq x y z
N MET A 1 -27.99 -5.18 8.86
CA MET A 1 -27.10 -4.11 8.40
C MET A 1 -27.18 -4.13 6.89
N GLU A 2 -28.10 -3.34 6.31
CA GLU A 2 -28.20 -3.21 4.86
C GLU A 2 -27.09 -2.25 4.44
N ILE A 3 -26.07 -2.78 3.76
CA ILE A 3 -24.99 -1.96 3.24
C ILE A 3 -25.55 -1.22 2.02
N ASP A 4 -25.78 0.09 2.14
CA ASP A 4 -26.19 0.93 1.02
C ASP A 4 -25.03 1.07 0.03
N PHE A 5 -25.33 1.03 -1.27
CA PHE A 5 -24.35 1.24 -2.33
C PHE A 5 -23.63 2.58 -2.19
N GLN A 6 -24.32 3.61 -1.69
CA GLN A 6 -23.68 4.91 -1.40
C GLN A 6 -22.65 4.83 -0.28
N GLU A 7 -22.86 3.96 0.70
CA GLU A 7 -21.92 3.76 1.81
C GLU A 7 -20.65 3.06 1.33
N ILE A 8 -20.77 2.07 0.44
CA ILE A 8 -19.64 1.42 -0.23
C ILE A 8 -18.83 2.45 -1.02
N LEU A 9 -19.49 3.26 -1.85
CA LEU A 9 -18.84 4.30 -2.64
C LEU A 9 -18.14 5.33 -1.77
N ARG A 10 -18.70 5.68 -0.62
CA ARG A 10 -18.09 6.61 0.33
C ARG A 10 -16.84 6.03 0.99
N ILE A 11 -16.86 4.74 1.36
CA ILE A 11 -15.72 4.06 2.00
C ILE A 11 -14.57 3.88 0.99
N ILE A 12 -14.90 3.54 -0.26
CA ILE A 12 -13.92 3.39 -1.34
C ILE A 12 -13.42 4.75 -1.84
N GLY A 13 -14.26 5.79 -1.80
CA GLY A 13 -13.91 7.12 -2.25
C GLY A 13 -12.70 7.75 -1.54
N PRO A 14 -12.16 8.86 -2.06
CA PRO A 14 -10.98 9.53 -1.52
C PRO A 14 -11.13 10.06 -0.08
N GLY A 15 -12.32 9.98 0.53
CA GLY A 15 -12.58 10.51 1.87
C GLY A 15 -12.70 12.03 1.86
N THR A 16 -12.66 12.65 3.04
CA THR A 16 -12.74 14.11 3.20
C THR A 16 -11.58 14.64 4.06
N GLY A 17 -11.17 15.90 3.85
CA GLY A 17 -10.11 16.53 4.63
C GLY A 17 -8.72 15.93 4.38
N ARG A 18 -7.96 15.66 5.45
CA ARG A 18 -6.59 15.11 5.37
C ARG A 18 -6.54 13.70 4.79
N ASP A 19 -7.65 12.98 4.82
CA ASP A 19 -7.73 11.57 4.35
C ASP A 19 -7.63 11.44 2.84
N ILE A 20 -7.90 12.54 2.12
CA ILE A 20 -7.73 12.62 0.67
C ILE A 20 -6.27 12.40 0.29
N ILE A 21 -5.35 13.05 1.00
CA ILE A 21 -3.92 12.96 0.71
C ILE A 21 -3.46 11.52 0.90
N TRP A 22 -3.79 10.90 2.03
CA TRP A 22 -3.43 9.51 2.31
C TRP A 22 -4.06 8.53 1.32
N SER A 23 -5.32 8.74 0.95
CA SER A 23 -6.01 7.92 -0.03
C SER A 23 -5.34 7.99 -1.39
N ILE A 24 -4.92 9.18 -1.84
CA ILE A 24 -4.21 9.36 -3.12
C ILE A 24 -2.88 8.59 -3.11
N PHE A 25 -2.09 8.70 -2.03
CA PHE A 25 -0.85 7.94 -1.91
C PHE A 25 -1.09 6.43 -1.97
N LEU A 26 -2.06 5.92 -1.20
CA LEU A 26 -2.41 4.50 -1.19
C LEU A 26 -2.87 4.01 -2.57
N TYR A 27 -3.66 4.81 -3.29
CA TYR A 27 -4.05 4.49 -4.66
C TYR A 27 -2.87 4.43 -5.63
N ILE A 28 -1.96 5.39 -5.57
CA ILE A 28 -0.77 5.41 -6.41
C ILE A 28 0.11 4.17 -6.12
N ILE A 29 0.35 3.85 -4.84
CA ILE A 29 1.10 2.67 -4.43
C ILE A 29 0.41 1.39 -4.94
N PHE A 30 -0.92 1.31 -4.81
CA PHE A 30 -1.71 0.18 -5.27
C PHE A 30 -1.58 -0.04 -6.78
N PHE A 31 -1.80 0.99 -7.60
CA PHE A 31 -1.76 0.84 -9.06
C PHE A 31 -0.35 0.52 -9.58
N ILE A 32 0.69 1.16 -9.04
CA ILE A 32 2.07 0.86 -9.44
C ILE A 32 2.49 -0.53 -8.92
N GLY A 33 2.05 -0.90 -7.72
CA GLY A 33 2.25 -2.24 -7.17
C GLY A 33 1.58 -3.31 -8.02
N LEU A 34 0.40 -3.02 -8.57
CA LEU A 34 -0.35 -3.93 -9.44
C LEU A 34 0.34 -4.09 -10.80
N ILE A 35 0.81 -2.98 -11.39
CA ILE A 35 1.64 -3.01 -12.60
C ILE A 35 2.90 -3.86 -12.36
N THR A 36 3.54 -3.68 -11.21
CA THR A 36 4.72 -4.46 -10.82
C THR A 36 4.39 -5.94 -10.72
N LEU A 37 3.29 -6.30 -10.04
CA LEU A 37 2.83 -7.68 -9.88
C LEU A 37 2.62 -8.37 -11.23
N PHE A 38 1.91 -7.72 -12.15
CA PHE A 38 1.69 -8.28 -13.50
C PHE A 38 2.94 -8.34 -14.36
N SER A 39 3.98 -7.58 -14.02
CA SER A 39 5.23 -7.57 -14.76
C SER A 39 6.24 -8.59 -14.21
N ILE A 40 5.96 -9.25 -13.08
CA ILE A 40 6.81 -10.29 -12.49
C ILE A 40 6.56 -11.60 -13.25
N PRO A 41 7.61 -12.31 -13.73
CA PRO A 41 7.45 -13.61 -14.37
C PRO A 41 6.82 -14.66 -13.43
N ASP A 42 5.90 -15.48 -13.94
CA ASP A 42 5.12 -16.47 -13.17
C ASP A 42 5.96 -17.42 -12.28
N LYS A 43 7.21 -17.67 -12.68
CA LYS A 43 8.14 -18.57 -11.95
C LYS A 43 8.75 -17.93 -10.69
N ASN A 44 8.47 -16.66 -10.41
CA ASN A 44 9.02 -15.92 -9.28
C ASN A 44 8.00 -15.77 -8.14
N MET A 45 7.62 -16.89 -7.52
CA MET A 45 6.57 -16.90 -6.49
C MET A 45 6.85 -15.95 -5.31
N VAL A 46 8.11 -15.84 -4.85
CA VAL A 46 8.45 -14.99 -3.70
C VAL A 46 8.22 -13.50 -4.01
N PRO A 47 8.80 -12.91 -5.08
CA PRO A 47 8.46 -11.55 -5.51
C PRO A 47 6.95 -11.31 -5.71
N THR A 48 6.23 -12.27 -6.28
CA THR A 48 4.78 -12.19 -6.48
C THR A 48 4.04 -12.10 -5.15
N LEU A 49 4.38 -12.95 -4.17
CA LEU A 49 3.77 -12.92 -2.83
C LEU A 49 4.09 -11.62 -2.08
N LEU A 50 5.33 -11.12 -2.19
CA LEU A 50 5.72 -9.85 -1.59
C LEU A 50 4.91 -8.68 -2.17
N MET A 51 4.79 -8.61 -3.49
CA MET A 51 3.98 -7.57 -4.14
C MET A 51 2.49 -7.73 -3.85
N GLY A 52 1.97 -8.96 -3.81
CA GLY A 52 0.60 -9.24 -3.38
C GLY A 52 0.35 -8.76 -1.94
N GLY A 53 1.33 -8.95 -1.04
CA GLY A 53 1.31 -8.40 0.31
C GLY A 53 1.23 -6.88 0.34
N VAL A 54 1.98 -6.18 -0.51
CA VAL A 54 1.91 -4.71 -0.63
C VAL A 54 0.51 -4.25 -1.03
N LEU A 55 -0.11 -4.92 -2.01
CA LEU A 55 -1.47 -4.60 -2.45
C LEU A 55 -2.49 -4.83 -1.34
N LEU A 56 -2.37 -5.96 -0.62
CA LEU A 56 -3.22 -6.26 0.51
C LEU A 56 -3.07 -5.23 1.63
N PHE A 57 -1.84 -4.84 1.96
CA PHE A 57 -1.55 -3.81 2.94
C PHE A 57 -2.13 -2.44 2.54
N ALA A 58 -2.04 -2.06 1.26
CA ALA A 58 -2.65 -0.82 0.78
C ALA A 58 -4.18 -0.83 0.91
N ILE A 59 -4.83 -1.96 0.60
CA ILE A 59 -6.27 -2.14 0.79
C ILE A 59 -6.64 -2.06 2.27
N ILE A 60 -5.94 -2.80 3.14
CA ILE A 60 -6.21 -2.81 4.58
C ILE A 60 -6.03 -1.40 5.15
N ALA A 61 -4.92 -0.72 4.85
CA ALA A 61 -4.68 0.65 5.30
C ALA A 61 -5.81 1.60 4.87
N LYS A 62 -6.27 1.50 3.61
CA LYS A 62 -7.35 2.35 3.09
C LYS A 62 -8.69 2.06 3.78
N LEU A 63 -9.09 0.80 3.86
CA LEU A 63 -10.35 0.40 4.50
C LEU A 63 -10.36 0.73 5.98
N SER A 64 -9.23 0.54 6.64
CA SER A 64 -9.05 0.84 8.05
C SER A 64 -9.29 2.32 8.36
N LEU A 65 -8.76 3.23 7.52
CA LEU A 65 -8.93 4.67 7.71
C LEU A 65 -10.31 5.18 7.27
N ALA A 66 -10.99 4.45 6.38
CA ALA A 66 -12.28 4.85 5.82
C ALA A 66 -13.49 4.41 6.66
N THR A 67 -13.32 3.42 7.54
CA THR A 67 -14.38 2.88 8.40
C THR A 67 -14.55 3.68 9.69
N LYS A 68 -15.79 3.70 10.23
CA LYS A 68 -16.12 4.31 11.52
C LYS A 68 -16.93 3.32 12.36
N PRO A 69 -16.38 2.77 13.46
CA PRO A 69 -15.02 2.98 13.97
C PRO A 69 -13.94 2.40 13.03
N PRO A 70 -12.71 2.97 13.04
CA PRO A 70 -11.60 2.43 12.26
C PRO A 70 -11.21 1.04 12.75
N ILE A 71 -10.78 0.17 11.83
CA ILE A 71 -10.32 -1.20 12.16
C ILE A 71 -8.95 -1.15 12.87
N LEU A 72 -8.04 -0.39 12.31
CA LEU A 72 -6.75 0.00 12.87
C LEU A 72 -6.66 1.53 12.91
N GLU A 73 -6.43 2.07 14.10
CA GLU A 73 -6.24 3.50 14.28
C GLU A 73 -4.89 3.94 13.72
N ARG A 74 -4.77 5.23 13.42
CA ARG A 74 -3.53 5.81 12.82
C ARG A 74 -2.30 5.55 13.68
N LYS A 75 -2.47 5.64 15.01
CA LYS A 75 -1.41 5.52 16.00
C LYS A 75 -1.16 4.09 16.49
N GLU A 76 -1.90 3.12 15.98
CA GLU A 76 -1.71 1.73 16.41
C GLU A 76 -0.46 1.11 15.77
N PHE A 77 0.17 0.24 16.54
CA PHE A 77 1.36 -0.51 16.11
C PHE A 77 1.10 -1.30 14.82
N GLY A 78 -0.12 -1.85 14.65
CA GLY A 78 -0.51 -2.57 13.43
C GLY A 78 -0.42 -1.70 12.17
N MET A 79 -0.87 -0.44 12.25
CA MET A 79 -0.77 0.51 11.13
C MET A 79 0.70 0.80 10.76
N MET A 80 1.57 0.92 11.76
CA MET A 80 3.01 1.10 11.55
C MET A 80 3.62 -0.11 10.80
N VAL A 81 3.28 -1.34 11.22
CA VAL A 81 3.77 -2.57 10.57
C VAL A 81 3.31 -2.64 9.11
N ILE A 82 2.05 -2.30 8.83
CA ILE A 82 1.49 -2.26 7.47
C ILE A 82 2.26 -1.25 6.61
N ASN A 83 2.50 -0.04 7.10
CA ASN A 83 3.20 1.00 6.36
C ASN A 83 4.67 0.63 6.09
N ILE A 84 5.36 0.03 7.07
CA ILE A 84 6.72 -0.50 6.88
C ILE A 84 6.71 -1.64 5.86
N GLY A 85 5.73 -2.55 5.94
CA GLY A 85 5.58 -3.65 5.00
C GLY A 85 5.41 -3.17 3.56
N MET A 86 4.56 -2.15 3.34
CA MET A 86 4.39 -1.52 2.02
C MET A 86 5.68 -0.92 1.48
N PHE A 87 6.58 -0.44 2.34
CA PHE A 87 7.88 0.13 1.93
C PHE A 87 8.94 -0.96 1.67
N VAL A 88 9.07 -1.93 2.57
CA VAL A 88 10.17 -2.91 2.57
C VAL A 88 9.94 -4.02 1.55
N PHE A 89 8.72 -4.53 1.42
CA PHE A 89 8.41 -5.65 0.52
C PHE A 89 8.71 -5.37 -0.97
N PRO A 90 8.36 -4.20 -1.54
CA PRO A 90 8.71 -3.91 -2.93
C PRO A 90 10.22 -3.71 -3.12
N LEU A 91 10.94 -3.24 -2.09
CA LEU A 91 12.41 -3.11 -2.13
C LEU A 91 13.09 -4.50 -2.21
N ILE A 92 12.63 -5.45 -1.39
CA ILE A 92 13.12 -6.84 -1.43
C ILE A 92 12.75 -7.48 -2.79
N SER A 93 11.51 -7.30 -3.23
CA SER A 93 11.04 -7.81 -4.52
C SER A 93 11.88 -7.27 -5.69
N ALA A 94 12.19 -5.97 -5.69
CA ALA A 94 13.06 -5.35 -6.68
C ALA A 94 14.47 -5.99 -6.72
N GLY A 95 15.07 -6.24 -5.55
CA GLY A 95 16.37 -6.90 -5.44
C GLY A 95 16.37 -8.31 -6.02
N LEU A 96 15.35 -9.10 -5.68
CA LEU A 96 15.20 -10.49 -6.15
C LEU A 96 14.96 -10.58 -7.66
N VAL A 97 14.14 -9.69 -8.20
CA VAL A 97 13.86 -9.61 -9.64
C VAL A 97 15.09 -9.14 -10.42
N ARG A 98 15.82 -8.14 -9.91
CA ARG A 98 17.04 -7.61 -10.55
C ARG A 98 18.14 -8.66 -10.62
N ALA A 99 18.31 -9.46 -9.57
CA ALA A 99 19.28 -10.57 -9.54
C ALA A 99 19.05 -11.58 -10.69
N ARG A 100 17.81 -11.71 -11.18
CA ARG A 100 17.44 -12.58 -12.30
C ARG A 100 17.47 -11.89 -13.67
N LYS A 101 18.06 -10.68 -13.78
CA LYS A 101 18.13 -9.84 -15.00
C LYS A 101 16.76 -9.49 -15.63
N ASN A 102 15.71 -9.46 -14.83
CA ASN A 102 14.37 -9.09 -15.30
C ASN A 102 14.19 -7.57 -15.34
N ARG A 103 13.48 -7.07 -16.36
CA ARG A 103 13.16 -5.63 -16.51
C ARG A 103 12.15 -5.11 -15.48
N THR A 104 11.64 -5.98 -14.62
CA THR A 104 10.64 -5.66 -13.58
C THR A 104 11.19 -4.93 -12.36
N GLY A 105 12.52 -4.73 -12.27
CA GLY A 105 13.11 -4.04 -11.12
C GLY A 105 12.70 -2.56 -11.01
N ALA A 106 12.56 -1.86 -12.14
CA ALA A 106 12.22 -0.44 -12.16
C ALA A 106 10.85 -0.10 -11.51
N PRO A 107 9.72 -0.76 -11.88
CA PRO A 107 8.43 -0.44 -11.27
C PRO A 107 8.39 -0.81 -9.77
N ALA A 108 9.06 -1.90 -9.36
CA ALA A 108 9.16 -2.28 -7.95
C ALA A 108 9.93 -1.24 -7.10
N ILE A 109 11.02 -0.68 -7.64
CA ILE A 109 11.75 0.43 -6.99
C ILE A 109 10.87 1.66 -6.88
N LEU A 110 10.10 1.97 -7.92
CA LEU A 110 9.17 3.10 -7.94
C LEU A 110 8.08 2.94 -6.87
N THR A 111 7.50 1.74 -6.74
CA THR A 111 6.57 1.41 -5.65
C THR A 111 7.24 1.59 -4.29
N ALA A 112 8.48 1.12 -4.11
CA ALA A 112 9.21 1.26 -2.85
C ALA A 112 9.47 2.72 -2.48
N VAL A 113 9.88 3.57 -3.42
CA VAL A 113 10.13 5.00 -3.16
C VAL A 113 8.84 5.72 -2.75
N LEU A 114 7.73 5.44 -3.44
CA LEU A 114 6.44 6.06 -3.12
C LEU A 114 5.86 5.55 -1.80
N ALA A 115 5.96 4.24 -1.54
CA ALA A 115 5.54 3.65 -0.26
C ALA A 115 6.42 4.12 0.90
N GLY A 116 7.72 4.30 0.69
CA GLY A 116 8.63 4.90 1.67
C GLY A 116 8.26 6.35 1.97
N THR A 117 7.98 7.13 0.93
CA THR A 117 7.54 8.53 1.08
C THR A 117 6.24 8.61 1.88
N TYR A 118 5.26 7.75 1.55
CA TYR A 118 4.03 7.60 2.32
C TYR A 118 4.30 7.22 3.78
N PHE A 119 5.13 6.21 4.04
CA PHE A 119 5.48 5.78 5.40
C PHE A 119 6.09 6.92 6.23
N PHE A 120 7.12 7.60 5.71
CA PHE A 120 7.78 8.67 6.46
C PHE A 120 6.85 9.86 6.72
N LEU A 121 6.02 10.24 5.74
CA LEU A 121 5.05 11.32 5.90
C LEU A 121 3.93 10.95 6.90
N PHE A 122 3.38 9.75 6.77
CA PHE A 122 2.33 9.25 7.66
C PHE A 122 2.84 9.12 9.08
N TRP A 123 4.05 8.58 9.26
CA TRP A 123 4.69 8.48 10.57
C TRP A 123 4.90 9.86 11.20
N LEU A 124 5.44 10.82 10.44
CA LEU A 124 5.74 12.16 10.95
C LEU A 124 4.48 12.96 11.33
N ILE A 125 3.42 12.84 10.54
CA ILE A 125 2.21 13.69 10.67
C ILE A 125 1.15 13.06 11.57
N GLU A 126 0.98 11.73 11.52
CA GLU A 126 -0.14 11.03 12.16
C GLU A 126 0.29 10.15 13.36
N GLN A 127 1.53 9.60 13.36
CA GLN A 127 1.99 8.67 14.40
C GLN A 127 2.89 9.31 15.46
N ARG A 128 3.60 10.40 15.13
CA ARG A 128 4.52 11.08 16.05
C ARG A 128 3.83 12.03 17.03
N ILE A 129 2.69 12.60 16.62
CA ILE A 129 1.84 13.52 17.41
C ILE A 129 0.79 12.66 18.10
#